data_AF-A0AAD9ZL47-F1
#
_entry.id   AF-A0AAD9ZL47-F1
#
_cell.length_a   1.000
_cell.length_b   1.000
_cell.length_c   1.000
_cell.angle_alpha   90.00
_cell.angle_beta   90.00
_cell.angle_gamma   90.00
#
_symmetry.space_group_name_H-M   'P 1'
#
loop_
_entity.id
_entity.type
_entity.pdbx_description
1 polymer ?
#
loop_
_entity_poly.entity_id
_entity_poly.type
_entity_poly.pdbx_seq_one_letter_code
_entity_poly.pdbx_strand_id
1 'polypeptide(L)' 'MLAYGVAADAVDEYVRIGESTAIESLKKFVRAVIEIFSDEYLRSPSSNDIARLLAEGEHRGFPGMLGSLDCMHWK' A
#
# COMPACT_ATOMS: atom_id res chain seq x y z
N MET A 1 7.78 10.52 6.11
CA MET A 1 8.07 10.64 4.66
C MET A 1 7.25 9.69 3.82
N LEU A 2 7.45 8.36 3.90
CA LEU A 2 6.72 7.42 3.05
C LEU A 2 5.44 6.85 3.68
N ALA A 3 5.46 6.52 4.98
CA ALA A 3 4.31 5.92 5.66
C ALA A 3 3.48 6.90 6.52
N TYR A 4 4.10 7.96 7.06
CA TYR A 4 3.49 8.80 8.11
C TYR A 4 3.42 10.30 7.78
N GLY A 5 3.64 10.68 6.51
CA GLY A 5 3.82 12.09 6.13
C GLY A 5 5.05 12.71 6.83
N VAL A 6 5.47 13.88 6.39
CA VAL A 6 6.35 14.82 7.12
C VAL A 6 6.15 16.18 6.47
N ALA A 7 6.57 17.26 7.14
CA ALA A 7 6.67 18.57 6.50
C ALA A 7 7.53 18.50 5.24
N ALA A 8 7.15 19.23 4.19
CA ALA A 8 7.76 19.13 2.86
C ALA A 8 9.23 19.52 2.85
N ASP A 9 9.62 20.46 3.71
CA ASP A 9 10.97 20.97 3.93
C ASP A 9 11.84 20.06 4.82
N ALA A 10 11.23 19.28 5.72
CA ALA A 10 11.97 18.43 6.65
C ALA A 10 12.86 17.39 5.95
N VAL A 11 12.52 16.97 4.74
CA VAL A 11 13.38 16.07 3.94
C VAL A 11 14.64 16.77 3.49
N ASP A 12 14.49 17.97 2.97
CA ASP A 12 15.57 18.78 2.41
C ASP A 12 16.49 19.28 3.53
N GLU A 13 15.92 19.75 4.64
CA GLU A 13 16.67 20.32 5.77
C GLU A 13 17.50 19.28 6.53
N TYR A 14 16.91 18.11 6.82
CA TYR A 14 17.51 17.10 7.69
C TYR A 14 18.20 15.96 6.94
N VAL A 15 17.63 15.50 5.81
CA VAL A 15 18.20 14.37 5.06
C VAL A 15 19.13 14.87 3.95
N ARG A 16 18.87 16.07 3.41
CA ARG A 16 19.72 16.77 2.42
C ARG A 16 20.06 15.90 1.20
N ILE A 17 19.05 15.24 0.66
CA ILE A 17 19.21 14.37 -0.52
C ILE A 17 18.79 15.15 -1.75
N GLY A 18 19.58 15.06 -2.83
CA GLY A 18 19.17 15.64 -4.11
C GLY A 18 17.92 14.95 -4.65
N GLU A 19 17.05 15.71 -5.32
CA GLU A 19 15.78 15.24 -5.89
C GLU A 19 15.95 13.94 -6.70
N SER A 20 16.95 13.89 -7.58
CA SER A 20 17.24 12.70 -8.40
C SER A 20 17.56 11.45 -7.56
N THR A 21 18.28 11.63 -6.45
CA THR A 21 18.63 10.55 -5.52
C THR A 21 17.41 10.10 -4.71
N ALA A 22 16.54 11.04 -4.32
CA ALA A 22 15.26 10.74 -3.68
C ALA A 22 14.39 9.84 -4.56
N ILE A 23 14.25 10.21 -5.83
CA ILE A 23 13.43 9.48 -6.80
C ILE A 23 13.99 8.07 -7.04
N GLU A 24 15.30 7.93 -7.25
CA GLU A 24 15.91 6.61 -7.46
C GLU A 24 15.81 5.72 -6.21
N SER A 25 15.95 6.31 -5.01
CA SER A 25 15.77 5.58 -3.76
C SER A 25 14.33 5.09 -3.60
N LEU A 26 13.34 5.93 -3.92
CA LEU A 26 11.93 5.55 -3.89
C LEU A 26 11.63 4.42 -4.88
N LYS A 27 12.15 4.47 -6.11
CA LYS A 27 11.98 3.39 -7.10
C LYS A 27 12.52 2.06 -6.60
N LYS A 28 13.70 2.07 -5.97
CA LYS A 28 14.31 0.85 -5.39
C LYS A 28 13.48 0.33 -4.22
N PHE A 29 13.00 1.21 -3.36
CA PHE A 29 12.12 0.86 -2.25
C PHE A 29 10.83 0.19 -2.75
N VAL A 30 10.14 0.81 -3.70
CA VAL A 30 8.91 0.25 -4.30
C VAL A 30 9.17 -1.11 -4.94
N ARG A 31 10.28 -1.27 -5.67
CA ARG A 31 10.65 -2.56 -6.26
C ARG A 31 10.83 -3.65 -5.19
N ALA A 32 11.51 -3.34 -4.10
CA ALA A 32 11.71 -4.27 -3.00
C ALA A 32 10.38 -4.63 -2.31
N VAL A 33 9.48 -3.67 -2.11
CA VAL A 33 8.14 -3.92 -1.58
C VAL A 33 7.37 -4.87 -2.51
N ILE A 34 7.38 -4.63 -3.81
CA ILE A 34 6.71 -5.51 -4.78
C ILE A 34 7.32 -6.91 -4.70
N GLU A 35 8.64 -7.05 -4.71
CA GLU A 35 9.33 -8.35 -4.67
C GLU A 35 9.00 -9.15 -3.40
N ILE A 36 8.86 -8.48 -2.25
CA ILE A 36 8.56 -9.14 -0.97
C ILE A 36 7.09 -9.55 -0.87
N PHE A 37 6.18 -8.72 -1.39
CA PHE A 37 4.74 -8.84 -1.09
C PHE A 37 3.89 -9.25 -2.30
N SER A 38 4.45 -9.34 -3.51
CA SER A 38 3.67 -9.63 -4.73
C SER A 38 2.90 -10.94 -4.64
N ASP A 39 3.55 -11.98 -4.13
CA ASP A 39 2.99 -13.32 -4.17
C ASP A 39 1.76 -13.47 -3.25
N GLU A 40 1.74 -12.71 -2.16
CA GLU A 40 0.63 -12.71 -1.21
C GLU A 40 -0.47 -11.71 -1.60
N TYR A 41 -0.10 -10.50 -2.05
CA TYR A 41 -1.03 -9.38 -2.18
C TYR A 41 -1.39 -8.99 -3.62
N LEU A 42 -0.64 -9.45 -4.64
CA LEU A 42 -0.97 -9.22 -6.05
C LEU A 42 -1.64 -10.43 -6.73
N ARG A 43 -1.85 -11.53 -6.00
CA ARG A 43 -2.65 -12.68 -6.47
C ARG A 43 -4.15 -12.43 -6.33
N SER A 44 -4.96 -13.22 -7.03
CA SER A 44 -6.40 -13.25 -6.77
C SER A 44 -6.70 -13.70 -5.33
N PRO A 45 -7.71 -13.12 -4.65
CA PRO A 45 -8.10 -13.51 -3.30
C PRO A 45 -8.54 -14.98 -3.24
N SER A 46 -8.12 -15.68 -2.19
CA SER A 46 -8.66 -17.01 -1.86
C SER A 46 -10.00 -16.87 -1.13
N SER A 47 -10.71 -17.98 -0.97
CA SER A 47 -11.94 -18.01 -0.14
C SER A 47 -11.69 -17.55 1.30
N ASN A 48 -10.51 -17.84 1.85
CA ASN A 48 -10.14 -17.39 3.20
C ASN A 48 -9.88 -15.88 3.23
N ASP A 49 -9.22 -15.33 2.21
CA ASP A 49 -9.02 -13.87 2.12
C ASP A 49 -10.35 -13.13 2.01
N ILE A 50 -11.26 -13.66 1.18
CA ILE A 50 -12.62 -13.13 1.03
C ILE A 50 -13.37 -13.15 2.36
N ALA A 51 -13.36 -14.28 3.07
CA ALA A 51 -14.02 -14.39 4.37
C ALA A 51 -13.45 -13.41 5.39
N ARG A 52 -12.12 -13.27 5.44
CA ARG A 52 -11.44 -12.30 6.33
C ARG A 52 -11.82 -10.86 5.98
N LEU A 53 -11.76 -10.50 4.70
CA LEU A 53 -12.10 -9.15 4.23
C LEU A 53 -13.55 -8.79 4.51
N LEU A 54 -14.48 -9.73 4.33
CA LEU A 54 -15.89 -9.54 4.67
C LEU A 54 -16.11 -9.32 6.17
N ALA A 55 -15.43 -10.10 7.02
CA ALA A 55 -15.52 -9.93 8.47
C ALA A 55 -14.96 -8.57 8.92
N GLU A 56 -13.85 -8.13 8.33
CA GLU A 56 -13.30 -6.79 8.58
C GLU A 56 -14.23 -5.67 8.07
N GLY A 57 -14.84 -5.86 6.90
CA GLY A 57 -15.85 -4.95 6.33
C GLY A 57 -17.04 -4.80 7.26
N GLU A 58 -17.60 -5.92 7.72
CA GLU A 58 -18.71 -5.95 8.68
C GLU A 58 -18.35 -5.20 9.97
N HIS A 59 -17.19 -5.49 10.56
CA HIS A 59 -16.71 -4.82 11.77
C HIS A 59 -16.54 -3.30 11.58
N ARG A 60 -16.22 -2.86 10.36
CA ARG A 60 -16.06 -1.43 10.00
C ARG A 60 -17.36 -0.77 9.55
N GLY A 61 -18.49 -1.49 9.52
CA GLY A 61 -19.80 -0.97 9.10
C GLY A 61 -20.05 -1.01 7.59
N PHE A 62 -19.30 -1.82 6.85
CA PHE A 62 -19.43 -2.04 5.41
C PHE A 62 -19.79 -3.51 5.11
N PRO A 63 -21.01 -3.95 5.46
CA PRO A 63 -21.44 -5.34 5.28
C PRO A 63 -21.42 -5.74 3.81
N GLY A 64 -20.82 -6.89 3.50
CA GLY A 64 -20.73 -7.41 2.14
C GLY A 64 -19.71 -6.70 1.23
N MET A 65 -18.99 -5.69 1.74
CA MET A 65 -17.99 -4.98 0.95
C MET A 65 -16.67 -5.75 0.90
N LEU A 66 -16.20 -5.95 -0.32
CA LEU A 66 -14.94 -6.61 -0.62
C LEU A 66 -14.01 -5.55 -1.22
N GLY A 67 -13.03 -5.09 -0.42
CA GLY A 67 -12.05 -4.08 -0.83
C GLY A 67 -12.43 -2.63 -0.48
N SER A 68 -11.64 -1.70 -1.02
CA SER A 68 -11.95 -0.26 -1.03
C SER A 68 -13.02 0.04 -2.08
N LEU A 69 -13.81 1.11 -1.89
CA LEU A 69 -14.79 1.62 -2.85
C LEU A 69 -14.25 1.74 -4.30
N ASP A 70 -12.96 2.01 -4.46
CA ASP A 70 -12.31 2.17 -5.78
C ASP A 70 -11.82 0.86 -6.43
N CYS A 71 -11.91 -0.29 -5.75
CA CYS A 71 -11.41 -1.57 -6.25
C CYS A 71 -12.56 -2.54 -6.53
N MET A 72 -13.49 -2.14 -7.41
CA MET A 72 -14.64 -2.95 -7.84
C MET A 72 -14.30 -4.04 -8.89
N HIS A 73 -13.04 -4.15 -9.32
CA HIS A 73 -12.62 -5.10 -10.36
C HIS A 73 -11.69 -6.16 -9.79
N TRP A 74 -12.28 -7.24 -9.28
CA TRP A 74 -11.56 -8.46 -8.99
C TRP A 74 -11.94 -9.46 -10.08
N LYS A 75 -10.95 -9.96 -10.81
CA LYS A 75 -11.13 -11.05 -11.77
C LYS A 75 -10.92 -12.40 -11.08
#